data_AF-A0A7S3H8Q7-F1
#
_entry.id   AF-A0A7S3H8Q7-F1
#
_cell.length_a   1.000
_cell.length_b   1.000
_cell.length_c   1.000
_cell.angle_alpha   90.00
_cell.angle_beta   90.00
_cell.angle_gamma   90.00
#
_symmetry.space_group_name_H-M   'P 1'
#
loop_
_entity.id
_entity.type
_entity.pdbx_description
1 polymer ?
#
loop_
_entity_poly.entity_id
_entity_poly.type
_entity_poly.pdbx_seq_one_letter_code
_entity_poly.pdbx_strand_id
1 'polypeptide(L)'
;GNSHPFNAKNILKYLTEQAIMDVVNQECVGPSSEYAGKVDSCAGCPNQAACASGETKVDPAIAYVQDRMALVKHKILILSGKGGVGKSTFSAQLAFTLAQQGKQVGLLDIDIC
;
A
#
# COMPACT_ATOMS: atom_id res chain seq x y z
N GLY A 1 -15.46 -10.10 -29.78
CA GLY A 1 -15.84 -10.44 -28.40
C GLY A 1 -14.94 -11.54 -27.93
N ASN A 2 -14.12 -11.26 -26.92
CA ASN A 2 -13.36 -12.26 -26.15
C ASN A 2 -13.12 -11.66 -24.76
N SER A 3 -14.16 -11.66 -23.94
CA SER A 3 -14.07 -11.36 -22.51
C SER A 3 -13.45 -12.58 -21.83
N HIS A 4 -12.13 -12.64 -21.74
CA HIS A 4 -11.48 -13.55 -20.82
C HIS A 4 -11.98 -13.21 -19.40
N PRO A 5 -12.62 -14.15 -18.68
CA PRO A 5 -13.11 -13.88 -17.35
C PRO A 5 -11.91 -13.56 -16.47
N PHE A 6 -11.96 -12.40 -15.82
CA PHE A 6 -11.00 -11.97 -14.81
C PHE A 6 -11.00 -13.01 -13.68
N ASN A 7 -10.10 -13.99 -13.75
CA ASN A 7 -10.08 -15.13 -12.84
C ASN A 7 -9.39 -14.71 -11.53
N ALA A 8 -10.18 -14.47 -10.50
CA ALA A 8 -9.72 -14.04 -9.17
C ALA A 8 -8.71 -15.01 -8.52
N LYS A 9 -8.69 -16.30 -8.91
CA LYS A 9 -7.69 -17.27 -8.41
C LYS A 9 -6.26 -16.93 -8.87
N ASN A 10 -6.11 -16.36 -10.07
CA ASN A 10 -4.79 -16.03 -10.61
C ASN A 10 -4.21 -14.77 -9.93
N ILE A 11 -5.03 -13.76 -9.66
CA ILE A 11 -4.62 -12.53 -8.97
C ILE A 11 -4.17 -12.83 -7.54
N LEU A 12 -4.91 -13.69 -6.83
CA LEU A 12 -4.52 -14.10 -5.49
C LEU A 12 -3.17 -14.79 -5.47
N LYS A 13 -2.90 -15.69 -6.44
CA LYS A 13 -1.59 -16.34 -6.56
C LYS A 13 -0.46 -15.32 -6.74
N TYR A 14 -0.64 -14.29 -7.56
CA TYR A 14 0.33 -13.19 -7.70
C TYR A 14 0.49 -12.35 -6.42
N LEU A 15 -0.57 -12.20 -5.61
CA LEU A 15 -0.52 -11.43 -4.37
C LEU A 15 -0.02 -12.24 -3.16
N THR A 16 -0.10 -13.58 -3.21
CA THR A 16 0.30 -14.48 -2.10
C THR A 16 1.62 -15.20 -2.35
N GLU A 17 2.05 -15.36 -3.60
CA GLU A 17 3.36 -15.92 -3.96
C GLU A 17 4.18 -14.88 -4.76
N GLN A 18 5.28 -14.46 -4.14
CA GLN A 18 6.46 -13.81 -4.73
C GLN A 18 6.34 -12.45 -5.46
N ALA A 19 5.18 -11.94 -5.89
CA ALA A 19 5.16 -10.79 -6.82
C ALA A 19 4.79 -9.41 -6.23
N ILE A 20 4.85 -9.19 -4.91
CA ILE A 20 4.59 -7.85 -4.32
C ILE A 20 5.87 -7.04 -4.04
N MET A 21 7.07 -7.66 -4.02
CA MET A 21 8.30 -6.92 -3.71
C MET A 21 8.86 -6.08 -4.88
N ASP A 22 8.34 -6.24 -6.10
CA ASP A 22 8.90 -5.59 -7.30
C ASP A 22 8.22 -4.24 -7.65
N VAL A 23 7.30 -3.74 -6.82
CA VAL A 23 6.59 -2.45 -7.04
C VAL A 23 6.98 -1.40 -5.99
N VAL A 24 7.94 -1.70 -5.11
CA VAL A 24 8.55 -0.69 -4.25
C VAL A 24 9.56 0.06 -5.12
N ASN A 25 9.41 1.39 -5.21
CA ASN A 25 10.47 2.21 -5.77
C ASN A 25 11.74 2.00 -4.92
N GLN A 26 12.65 1.14 -5.39
CA GLN A 26 13.86 0.78 -4.64
C GLN A 26 14.80 1.97 -4.44
N GLU A 27 14.60 3.07 -5.17
CA GLU A 27 15.35 4.30 -5.03
C GLU A 27 14.77 5.24 -3.95
N CYS A 28 13.58 4.94 -3.42
CA CYS A 28 12.98 5.72 -2.34
C CYS A 28 13.69 5.43 -1.01
N VAL A 29 14.40 6.42 -0.48
CA VAL A 29 15.14 6.31 0.79
C VAL A 29 14.25 6.29 2.04
N GLY A 30 12.95 6.55 1.90
CA GLY A 30 11.98 6.58 2.99
C GLY A 30 12.02 7.85 3.86
N PRO A 31 10.94 8.14 4.62
CA PRO A 31 10.78 9.40 5.36
C PRO A 31 11.62 9.51 6.64
N SER A 32 12.17 8.39 7.13
CA SER A 32 13.04 8.33 8.31
C SER A 32 14.53 8.42 7.98
N SER A 33 14.89 8.51 6.69
CA SER A 33 16.28 8.65 6.25
C SER A 33 16.76 10.09 6.42
N GLU A 34 18.03 10.28 6.77
CA GLU A 34 18.66 11.61 6.77
C GLU A 34 18.71 12.27 5.38
N TYR A 35 18.55 11.45 4.34
CA TYR A 35 18.52 11.84 2.93
C TYR A 35 17.09 12.07 2.38
N ALA A 36 16.06 11.90 3.21
CA ALA A 36 14.67 12.09 2.82
C ALA A 36 14.45 13.53 2.32
N GLY A 37 13.82 13.67 1.15
CA GLY A 37 13.58 14.97 0.51
C GLY A 37 14.79 15.63 -0.15
N LYS A 38 16.00 15.02 -0.05
CA LYS A 38 17.27 15.59 -0.55
C LYS A 38 17.84 14.89 -1.78
N VAL A 39 17.45 13.64 -2.04
CA VAL A 39 17.95 12.83 -3.17
C VAL A 39 17.09 13.01 -4.42
N ASP A 40 17.65 12.68 -5.59
CA ASP A 40 16.96 12.81 -6.88
C ASP A 40 15.66 12.00 -6.95
N SER A 41 15.61 10.83 -6.30
CA SER A 41 14.40 10.00 -6.21
C SER A 41 13.26 10.67 -5.43
N CYS A 42 13.53 11.75 -4.69
CA CYS A 42 12.52 12.57 -4.02
C CYS A 42 11.97 13.69 -4.92
N ALA A 43 12.58 13.97 -6.07
CA ALA A 43 12.16 15.04 -6.96
C ALA A 43 10.72 14.81 -7.45
N GLY A 44 9.83 15.79 -7.21
CA GLY A 44 8.42 15.69 -7.59
C GLY A 44 7.55 14.86 -6.63
N CYS A 45 8.12 14.39 -5.51
CA CYS A 45 7.34 13.76 -4.45
C CYS A 45 6.49 14.82 -3.72
N PRO A 46 5.18 14.60 -3.49
CA PRO A 46 4.33 15.54 -2.76
C PRO A 46 4.85 15.90 -1.36
N ASN A 47 5.57 14.97 -0.72
CA ASN A 47 6.12 15.15 0.62
C ASN A 47 7.59 15.61 0.63
N GLN A 48 8.19 15.96 -0.51
CA GLN A 48 9.62 16.29 -0.61
C GLN A 48 10.06 17.38 0.38
N ALA A 49 9.34 18.50 0.43
CA ALA A 49 9.67 19.62 1.32
C ALA A 49 9.55 19.26 2.80
N ALA A 50 8.49 18.52 3.17
CA ALA A 50 8.28 18.05 4.54
C ALA A 50 9.35 17.04 4.98
N CYS A 51 9.78 16.14 4.09
CA CYS A 51 10.89 15.24 4.35
C CYS A 51 12.22 16.01 4.49
N ALA A 52 12.47 17.00 3.63
CA ALA A 52 13.70 17.77 3.63
C ALA A 52 13.87 18.66 4.87
N SER A 53 12.77 19.06 5.53
CA SER A 53 12.83 19.91 6.73
C SER A 53 13.40 19.20 7.96
N GLY A 54 13.47 17.86 7.96
CA GLY A 54 13.87 17.07 9.12
C GLY A 54 12.84 17.10 10.26
N GLU A 55 11.69 17.73 10.05
CA GLU A 55 10.59 17.79 11.02
C GLU A 55 9.62 16.61 10.91
N THR A 56 9.93 15.58 10.11
CA THR A 56 9.20 14.31 10.10
C THR A 56 9.37 13.61 11.44
N LYS A 57 8.62 14.10 12.43
CA LYS A 57 8.56 13.54 13.77
C LYS A 57 8.11 12.08 13.64
N VAL A 58 8.88 11.19 14.25
CA VAL A 58 8.42 9.82 14.51
C VAL A 58 7.12 9.95 15.29
N ASP A 59 6.01 9.59 14.66
CA ASP A 59 4.70 9.66 15.30
C ASP A 59 4.71 8.66 16.48
N PRO A 60 4.52 9.11 17.73
CA PRO A 60 4.49 8.22 18.88
C PRO A 60 3.40 7.13 18.76
N ALA A 61 2.38 7.33 17.92
CA ALA A 61 1.37 6.32 17.62
C ALA A 61 1.89 5.13 16.82
N ILE A 62 3.09 5.19 16.20
CA ILE A 62 3.65 4.08 15.41
C ILE A 62 3.74 2.80 16.23
N ALA A 63 4.26 2.88 17.47
CA ALA A 63 4.38 1.70 18.34
C ALA A 63 3.01 1.09 18.67
N TYR A 64 2.01 1.94 18.92
CA TYR A 64 0.64 1.51 19.15
C TYR A 64 0.04 0.82 17.92
N VAL A 65 0.20 1.41 16.72
CA VAL A 65 -0.30 0.82 15.47
C VAL A 65 0.38 -0.53 15.20
N GLN A 66 1.69 -0.63 15.44
CA GLN A 66 2.43 -1.89 15.29
C GLN A 66 1.87 -3.00 16.17
N ASP A 67 1.59 -2.71 17.45
CA ASP A 67 0.99 -3.66 18.38
C ASP A 67 -0.40 -4.13 17.90
N ARG A 68 -1.28 -3.18 17.52
CA ARG A 68 -2.62 -3.50 17.01
C ARG A 68 -2.61 -4.30 15.71
N MET A 69 -1.55 -4.16 14.90
CA MET A 69 -1.37 -4.85 13.62
C MET A 69 -0.52 -6.12 13.70
N ALA A 70 -0.05 -6.50 14.90
CA ALA A 70 0.85 -7.63 15.11
C ALA A 70 0.24 -8.97 14.68
N LEU A 71 -1.07 -9.15 14.89
CA LEU A 71 -1.79 -10.39 14.54
C LEU A 71 -2.22 -10.45 13.07
N VAL A 72 -2.12 -9.35 12.32
CA VAL A 72 -2.47 -9.31 10.90
C VAL A 72 -1.33 -9.91 10.08
N LYS A 73 -1.54 -11.14 9.58
CA LYS A 73 -0.52 -11.92 8.86
C LYS A 73 -0.10 -11.29 7.53
N HIS A 74 -1.06 -10.75 6.78
CA HIS A 74 -0.83 -10.16 5.47
C HIS A 74 -1.46 -8.77 5.41
N LYS A 75 -0.66 -7.79 5.00
CA LYS A 75 -1.04 -6.37 4.88
C LYS A 75 -0.88 -5.99 3.42
N ILE A 76 -1.99 -5.73 2.73
CA ILE A 76 -2.00 -5.41 1.30
C ILE A 76 -2.39 -3.94 1.15
N LEU A 77 -1.48 -3.14 0.61
CA LEU A 77 -1.69 -1.71 0.38
C LEU A 77 -2.03 -1.47 -1.09
N ILE A 78 -3.17 -0.84 -1.37
CA ILE A 78 -3.65 -0.56 -2.74
C ILE A 78 -3.59 0.96 -2.96
N LEU A 79 -2.62 1.41 -3.76
CA LEU A 79 -2.37 2.82 -4.07
C LEU A 79 -2.53 3.10 -5.57
N SER A 80 -2.69 4.38 -5.92
CA SER A 80 -2.67 4.84 -7.30
C SER A 80 -2.28 6.31 -7.36
N GLY A 81 -1.46 6.71 -8.33
CA GLY A 81 -1.10 8.11 -8.53
C GLY A 81 -2.18 8.98 -9.19
N LYS A 82 -3.36 8.44 -9.55
CA LYS A 82 -4.44 9.18 -10.23
C LYS A 82 -5.82 8.85 -9.64
N GLY A 83 -6.70 9.85 -9.59
CA GLY A 83 -8.11 9.67 -9.19
C GLY A 83 -8.91 8.85 -10.22
N GLY A 84 -9.99 8.20 -9.78
CA GLY A 84 -10.94 7.55 -10.69
C GLY A 84 -10.51 6.22 -11.33
N VAL A 85 -9.33 5.67 -10.97
CA VAL A 85 -8.82 4.41 -11.55
C VAL A 85 -9.46 3.13 -10.97
N GLY A 86 -10.42 3.26 -10.05
CA GLY A 86 -11.16 2.12 -9.48
C GLY A 86 -10.49 1.43 -8.29
N LYS A 87 -9.55 2.07 -7.58
CA LYS A 87 -8.90 1.52 -6.37
C LYS A 87 -9.89 0.93 -5.36
N SER A 88 -10.84 1.75 -4.89
CA SER A 88 -11.79 1.35 -3.84
C SER A 88 -12.66 0.18 -4.30
N THR A 89 -13.07 0.17 -5.57
CA THR A 89 -13.79 -0.95 -6.18
C THR A 89 -12.95 -2.22 -6.15
N PHE A 90 -11.68 -2.15 -6.56
CA PHE A 90 -10.79 -3.30 -6.55
C PHE A 90 -10.52 -3.81 -5.12
N SER A 91 -10.23 -2.92 -4.17
CA SER A 91 -10.02 -3.25 -2.76
C SER A 91 -11.22 -3.98 -2.15
N ALA A 92 -12.43 -3.48 -2.41
CA ALA A 92 -13.67 -4.10 -1.94
C ALA A 92 -13.88 -5.51 -2.52
N GLN A 93 -13.68 -5.68 -3.83
CA GLN A 93 -13.84 -6.98 -4.50
C GLN A 93 -12.78 -7.99 -4.07
N LEU A 94 -11.54 -7.56 -3.85
CA LEU A 94 -10.47 -8.41 -3.33
C LEU A 94 -10.79 -8.90 -1.92
N ALA A 95 -11.19 -7.99 -1.03
CA ALA A 95 -11.57 -8.34 0.34
C ALA A 95 -12.77 -9.31 0.38
N PHE A 96 -13.80 -9.05 -0.43
CA PHE A 96 -14.96 -9.93 -0.56
C PHE A 96 -14.58 -11.33 -1.05
N THR A 97 -13.70 -11.43 -2.06
CA THR A 97 -13.25 -12.72 -2.58
C THR A 97 -12.44 -13.51 -1.55
N LEU A 98 -11.53 -12.84 -0.84
CA LEU A 98 -10.74 -13.47 0.24
C LEU A 98 -11.64 -13.98 1.37
N ALA A 99 -12.66 -13.20 1.75
CA ALA A 99 -13.65 -13.62 2.74
C ALA A 99 -14.45 -14.84 2.27
N GLN A 100 -14.89 -14.88 1.00
CA GLN A 100 -15.55 -16.06 0.43
C GLN A 100 -14.69 -17.32 0.41
N GLN A 101 -13.36 -17.19 0.43
CA GLN A 101 -12.42 -18.30 0.56
C GLN A 101 -12.16 -18.72 2.02
N GLY A 102 -12.95 -18.22 2.97
CA GLY A 102 -12.85 -18.56 4.39
C GLY A 102 -11.69 -17.86 5.12
N LYS A 103 -11.10 -16.82 4.54
CA LYS A 103 -10.06 -16.02 5.23
C LYS A 103 -10.71 -14.97 6.15
N GLN A 104 -10.06 -14.68 7.27
CA GLN A 104 -10.41 -13.51 8.10
C GLN A 104 -9.79 -12.28 7.46
N VAL A 105 -10.63 -11.32 7.08
CA VAL A 105 -10.23 -10.14 6.29
C VAL A 105 -10.74 -8.88 6.96
N GLY A 106 -9.87 -7.87 7.07
CA GLY A 106 -10.26 -6.49 7.37
C GLY A 106 -10.02 -5.63 6.14
N LEU A 107 -10.94 -4.70 5.86
CA LEU A 107 -10.80 -3.68 4.82
C LEU A 107 -10.76 -2.31 5.49
N LEU A 108 -9.68 -1.57 5.25
CA LEU A 108 -9.50 -0.21 5.75
C LEU A 108 -9.40 0.72 4.54
N ASP A 109 -10.30 1.69 4.47
CA ASP A 109 -10.27 2.76 3.46
C ASP A 109 -9.65 4.00 4.11
N ILE A 110 -8.54 4.48 3.54
CA ILE A 110 -7.78 5.65 4.02
C ILE A 110 -7.80 6.72 2.92
N ASP A 111 -8.99 7.02 2.41
CA ASP A 111 -9.17 8.12 1.49
C ASP A 111 -9.12 9.44 2.28
N ILE A 112 -7.99 10.13 2.21
CA ILE A 112 -7.76 11.43 2.86
C ILE A 112 -8.15 12.51 1.84
N CYS A 113 -9.20 13.27 2.16
CA CYS A 113 -9.68 14.39 1.34
C CYS A 113 -8.78 15.62 1.44
#